data_AF-A0AAD7YZB2-F1
#
_entry.id   AF-A0AAD7YZB2-F1
#
_cell.length_a   1.000
_cell.length_b   1.000
_cell.length_c   1.000
_cell.angle_alpha   90.00
_cell.angle_beta   90.00
_cell.angle_gamma   90.00
#
_symmetry.space_group_name_H-M   'P 1'
#
loop_
_entity.id
_entity.type
_entity.pdbx_description
1 polymer ?
#
loop_
_entity_poly.entity_id
_entity_poly.type
_entity_poly.pdbx_seq_one_letter_code
_entity_poly.pdbx_strand_id
1 'polypeptide(L)'
;MTNSGRGRHRGRQVKTVEEIFQEVNRRYVRIKPKDRRDNNSILYKVLHELLKIMRKCDNLFDSMNPKLEYLGSYFDGMRVGQPNEYDINVILTIHVNYSKISLDARETQNSYTSIIMPEEFRRLSNTPETATKGFKKTKFWCDRSYRMSVTNFRSWMQSVVDAALNTLPLENGKLESDIHYVQLIEIV
;
A
#
# COMPACT_ATOMS: atom_id res chain seq x y z
N MET A 1 47.73 -44.32 -48.13
CA MET A 1 47.66 -43.33 -47.04
C MET A 1 46.28 -42.70 -47.06
N THR A 2 45.34 -43.25 -46.28
CA THR A 2 43.94 -42.81 -46.26
C THR A 2 43.69 -41.83 -45.12
N ASN A 3 43.02 -40.75 -45.50
CA ASN A 3 42.55 -39.64 -44.71
C ASN A 3 41.51 -40.10 -43.67
N SER A 4 41.49 -39.50 -42.48
CA SER A 4 40.35 -39.63 -41.55
C SER A 4 40.28 -38.40 -40.64
N GLY A 5 39.58 -37.37 -41.15
CA GLY A 5 39.22 -36.19 -40.39
C GLY A 5 38.38 -36.56 -39.17
N ARG A 6 38.86 -36.18 -37.99
CA ARG A 6 38.08 -36.23 -36.75
C ARG A 6 37.09 -35.07 -36.75
N GLY A 7 35.88 -35.35 -37.22
CA GLY A 7 34.72 -34.49 -36.99
C GLY A 7 34.49 -34.35 -35.47
N ARG A 8 34.73 -33.16 -34.93
CA ARG A 8 34.27 -32.78 -33.59
C ARG A 8 32.74 -32.69 -33.65
N HIS A 9 32.05 -33.78 -33.33
CA HIS A 9 30.64 -33.71 -32.98
C HIS A 9 30.51 -32.89 -31.70
N ARG A 10 30.14 -31.61 -31.86
CA ARG A 10 29.54 -30.83 -30.77
C ARG A 10 28.22 -31.51 -30.44
N GLY A 11 28.24 -32.41 -29.46
CA GLY A 11 27.03 -32.99 -28.90
C GLY A 11 26.11 -31.84 -28.47
N ARG A 12 24.92 -31.78 -29.06
CA ARG A 12 23.90 -30.78 -28.71
C ARG A 12 23.49 -31.08 -27.27
N GLN A 13 24.00 -30.29 -26.33
CA GLN A 13 23.69 -30.42 -24.92
C GLN A 13 22.18 -30.20 -24.76
N VAL A 14 21.46 -31.25 -24.38
CA VAL A 14 20.02 -31.19 -24.15
C VAL A 14 19.81 -30.46 -22.84
N LYS A 15 19.05 -29.37 -22.88
CA LYS A 15 18.72 -28.62 -21.67
C LYS A 15 17.82 -29.46 -20.78
N THR A 16 18.08 -29.42 -19.48
CA THR A 16 17.17 -29.97 -18.48
C THR A 16 15.87 -29.15 -18.44
N VAL A 17 14.83 -29.75 -17.88
CA VAL A 17 13.54 -29.07 -17.66
C VAL A 17 13.71 -27.82 -16.79
N GLU A 18 14.58 -27.89 -15.77
CA GLU A 18 14.91 -26.76 -14.91
C GLU A 18 15.56 -25.61 -15.69
N GLU A 19 16.53 -25.91 -16.57
CA GLU A 19 17.17 -24.89 -17.42
C GLU A 19 16.18 -24.22 -18.37
N ILE A 20 15.21 -24.99 -18.88
CA ILE A 20 14.12 -24.46 -19.71
C ILE A 20 13.21 -23.55 -18.88
N PHE A 21 12.80 -23.96 -17.67
CA PHE A 21 11.97 -23.13 -16.80
C PHE A 21 12.67 -21.84 -16.38
N GLN A 22 13.95 -21.89 -16.01
CA GLN A 22 14.72 -20.70 -15.69
C GLN A 22 14.83 -19.74 -16.87
N GLU A 23 15.00 -20.28 -18.08
CA GLU A 23 15.04 -19.46 -19.29
C GLU A 23 13.70 -18.80 -19.58
N VAL A 24 12.59 -19.54 -19.48
CA VAL A 24 11.24 -19.01 -19.65
C VAL A 24 10.96 -17.93 -18.60
N ASN A 25 11.26 -18.21 -17.33
CA ASN A 25 11.05 -17.28 -16.24
C ASN A 25 11.82 -15.96 -16.48
N ARG A 26 13.10 -16.05 -16.84
CA ARG A 26 13.95 -14.88 -17.09
C ARG A 26 13.50 -14.06 -18.31
N ARG A 27 13.01 -14.71 -19.37
CA ARG A 27 12.69 -14.03 -20.64
C ARG A 27 11.27 -13.47 -20.70
N TYR A 28 10.30 -14.14 -20.06
CA TYR A 28 8.88 -13.88 -20.31
C TYR A 28 8.04 -13.61 -19.05
N VAL A 29 8.45 -14.12 -17.88
CA VAL A 29 7.61 -14.07 -16.67
C VAL A 29 8.06 -12.97 -15.72
N ARG A 30 9.37 -12.96 -15.40
CA ARG A 30 9.94 -12.06 -14.40
C ARG A 30 10.09 -10.64 -14.93
N ILE A 31 9.70 -9.66 -14.12
CA ILE A 31 9.99 -8.25 -14.36
C ILE A 31 11.50 -8.03 -14.46
N LYS A 32 11.94 -7.33 -15.51
CA LYS A 32 13.36 -7.07 -15.70
C LYS A 32 13.89 -6.20 -14.55
N PRO A 33 15.11 -6.45 -14.04
CA PRO A 33 15.67 -5.68 -12.93
C PRO A 33 15.75 -4.17 -13.17
N LYS A 34 15.96 -3.76 -14.44
CA LYS A 34 15.96 -2.35 -14.85
C LYS A 34 14.56 -1.75 -14.70
N ASP A 35 13.55 -2.35 -15.31
CA ASP A 35 12.16 -1.89 -15.25
C ASP A 35 11.68 -1.80 -13.80
N ARG A 36 12.02 -2.78 -12.95
CA ARG A 36 11.71 -2.74 -11.51
C ARG A 36 12.33 -1.53 -10.81
N ARG A 37 13.60 -1.22 -11.11
CA ARG A 37 14.31 -0.07 -10.53
C ARG A 37 13.68 1.25 -10.96
N ASP A 38 13.41 1.38 -12.26
CA ASP A 38 12.87 2.61 -12.84
C ASP A 38 11.45 2.86 -12.30
N ASN A 39 10.61 1.82 -12.24
CA ASN A 39 9.27 1.91 -11.68
C ASN A 39 9.27 2.25 -10.18
N ASN A 40 10.16 1.65 -9.38
CA ASN A 40 10.29 2.00 -7.97
C ASN A 40 10.69 3.47 -7.76
N SER A 41 11.61 3.97 -8.57
CA SER A 41 12.05 5.37 -8.51
C SER A 41 10.87 6.32 -8.71
N ILE A 42 10.03 6.06 -9.72
CA ILE A 42 8.84 6.84 -10.02
C ILE A 42 7.81 6.72 -8.89
N LEU A 43 7.48 5.49 -8.50
CA LEU A 43 6.50 5.19 -7.47
C LEU A 43 6.83 5.87 -6.14
N TYR A 44 8.07 5.74 -5.66
CA TYR A 44 8.51 6.37 -4.41
C TYR A 44 8.39 7.89 -4.49
N LYS A 45 8.82 8.50 -5.60
CA LYS A 45 8.71 9.95 -5.79
C LYS A 45 7.25 10.40 -5.74
N VAL A 46 6.37 9.72 -6.47
CA VAL A 46 4.93 10.05 -6.52
C VAL A 46 4.29 9.91 -5.14
N LEU A 47 4.49 8.76 -4.47
CA LEU A 47 3.86 8.51 -3.17
C LEU A 47 4.40 9.43 -2.06
N HIS A 48 5.69 9.77 -2.07
CA HIS A 48 6.24 10.72 -1.10
C HIS A 48 5.69 12.13 -1.28
N GLU A 49 5.57 12.62 -2.52
CA GLU A 49 4.95 13.93 -2.76
C GLU A 49 3.44 13.90 -2.45
N LEU A 50 2.71 12.83 -2.81
CA LEU A 50 1.31 12.68 -2.43
C LEU A 50 1.13 12.70 -0.91
N LEU A 51 1.94 11.92 -0.16
CA LEU A 51 1.88 11.88 1.30
C LEU A 51 2.15 13.25 1.92
N LYS A 52 3.12 13.99 1.38
CA LYS A 52 3.45 15.35 1.82
C LYS A 52 2.30 16.33 1.57
N ILE A 53 1.59 16.21 0.45
CA ILE A 53 0.40 17.01 0.17
C ILE A 53 -0.73 16.64 1.13
N MET A 54 -1.02 15.35 1.31
CA MET A 54 -2.03 14.87 2.27
C MET A 54 -1.80 15.41 3.68
N ARG A 55 -0.54 15.43 4.15
CA ARG A 55 -0.15 16.04 5.43
C ARG A 55 -0.44 17.53 5.51
N LYS A 56 -0.26 18.28 4.42
CA LYS A 56 -0.58 19.72 4.39
C LYS A 56 -2.09 19.99 4.36
N CYS A 57 -2.88 19.09 3.79
CA CYS A 57 -4.32 19.27 3.62
C CYS A 57 -5.13 18.91 4.87
N ASP A 58 -4.64 18.01 5.72
CA ASP A 58 -5.38 17.55 6.91
C ASP A 58 -4.48 17.45 8.15
N ASN A 59 -4.73 18.34 9.13
CA ASN A 59 -3.97 18.39 10.38
C ASN A 59 -4.07 17.09 11.21
N LEU A 60 -5.21 16.39 11.16
CA LEU A 60 -5.36 15.12 11.87
C LEU A 60 -4.46 14.06 11.24
N PHE A 61 -4.47 13.96 9.91
CA PHE A 61 -3.60 13.04 9.17
C PHE A 61 -2.12 13.31 9.47
N ASP A 62 -1.67 14.56 9.41
CA ASP A 62 -0.28 14.93 9.74
C ASP A 62 0.08 14.57 11.19
N SER A 63 -0.83 14.82 12.13
CA SER A 63 -0.61 14.55 13.56
C SER A 63 -0.45 13.06 13.90
N MET A 64 -0.94 12.17 13.02
CA MET A 64 -0.78 10.72 13.14
C MET A 64 0.55 10.22 12.58
N ASN A 65 1.43 11.11 12.12
CA ASN A 65 2.76 10.82 11.59
C ASN A 65 2.75 9.66 10.56
N PRO A 66 2.08 9.85 9.41
CA PRO A 66 1.80 8.79 8.48
C PRO A 66 3.09 8.29 7.83
N LYS A 67 3.21 6.97 7.67
CA LYS A 67 4.36 6.31 7.02
C LYS A 67 3.88 5.37 5.91
N LEU A 68 4.69 5.24 4.87
CA LEU A 68 4.45 4.28 3.79
C LEU A 68 5.16 2.97 4.09
N GLU A 69 4.47 1.86 3.87
CA GLU A 69 5.02 0.53 3.86
C GLU A 69 4.66 -0.16 2.54
N TYR A 70 5.66 -0.83 1.96
CA TYR A 70 5.61 -1.36 0.59
C TYR A 70 5.50 -2.88 0.68
N LEU A 71 4.34 -3.42 0.33
CA LEU A 71 4.02 -4.83 0.54
C LEU A 71 3.51 -5.49 -0.74
N GLY A 72 3.17 -6.76 -0.62
CA GLY A 72 2.49 -7.51 -1.66
C GLY A 72 3.42 -7.97 -2.77
N SER A 73 2.80 -8.64 -3.74
CA SER A 73 3.50 -9.48 -4.71
C SER A 73 4.61 -8.74 -5.47
N TYR A 74 4.46 -7.44 -5.70
CA TYR A 74 5.46 -6.65 -6.40
C TYR A 74 6.76 -6.50 -5.58
N PHE A 75 6.64 -6.13 -4.30
CA PHE A 75 7.80 -5.93 -3.42
C PHE A 75 8.39 -7.26 -2.93
N ASP A 76 7.56 -8.30 -2.83
CA ASP A 76 8.00 -9.68 -2.54
C ASP A 76 8.70 -10.35 -3.74
N GLY A 77 8.70 -9.71 -4.92
CA GLY A 77 9.30 -10.25 -6.14
C GLY A 77 8.52 -11.39 -6.78
N MET A 78 7.26 -11.57 -6.38
CA MET A 78 6.33 -12.56 -6.91
C MET A 78 5.50 -12.04 -8.08
N ARG A 79 5.42 -10.71 -8.29
CA ARG A 79 4.68 -10.12 -9.40
C ARG A 79 5.30 -10.53 -10.73
N VAL A 80 4.44 -10.99 -11.63
CA VAL A 80 4.78 -11.38 -12.99
C VAL A 80 4.14 -10.42 -14.00
N GLY A 81 4.70 -10.31 -15.20
CA GLY A 81 4.16 -9.45 -16.24
C GLY A 81 4.39 -7.95 -15.99
N GLN A 82 3.40 -7.11 -16.28
CA GLN A 82 3.51 -5.65 -16.13
C GLN A 82 3.17 -5.21 -14.70
N PRO A 83 3.93 -4.29 -14.10
CA PRO A 83 3.66 -3.77 -12.76
C PRO A 83 2.69 -2.58 -12.82
N ASN A 84 1.43 -2.90 -13.08
CA ASN A 84 0.33 -1.95 -13.17
C ASN A 84 -0.41 -1.73 -11.84
N GLU A 85 -0.03 -2.43 -10.77
CA GLU A 85 -0.67 -2.39 -9.46
C GLU A 85 0.38 -2.56 -8.35
N TYR A 86 0.20 -1.79 -7.27
CA TYR A 86 1.09 -1.77 -6.10
C TYR A 86 0.26 -1.78 -4.82
N ASP A 87 0.58 -2.70 -3.90
CA ASP A 87 0.00 -2.75 -2.57
C ASP A 87 0.80 -1.83 -1.63
N ILE A 88 0.17 -0.74 -1.18
CA ILE A 88 0.81 0.29 -0.36
C ILE A 88 0.02 0.48 0.93
N ASN A 89 0.69 0.29 2.06
CA ASN A 89 0.13 0.57 3.37
C ASN A 89 0.46 2.01 3.80
N VAL A 90 -0.53 2.70 4.36
CA VAL A 90 -0.35 3.97 5.06
C VAL A 90 -0.53 3.72 6.55
N ILE A 91 0.58 3.68 7.29
CA ILE A 91 0.58 3.41 8.72
C ILE A 91 0.33 4.72 9.48
N LEU A 92 -0.74 4.74 10.28
CA LEU A 92 -1.12 5.87 11.13
C LEU A 92 -0.85 5.55 12.60
N THR A 93 -0.26 6.49 13.31
CA THR A 93 0.01 6.36 14.75
C THR A 93 -1.06 7.08 15.56
N ILE A 94 -1.75 6.35 16.42
CA ILE A 94 -2.76 6.91 17.33
C ILE A 94 -2.21 6.81 18.76
N HIS A 95 -2.20 7.93 19.48
CA HIS A 95 -1.65 8.02 20.83
C HIS A 95 -2.61 7.41 21.87
N VAL A 96 -2.70 6.08 21.88
CA VAL A 96 -3.49 5.29 22.85
C VAL A 96 -2.65 4.17 23.43
N ASN A 97 -3.11 3.55 24.51
CA ASN A 97 -2.50 2.33 24.98
C ASN A 97 -2.93 1.14 24.12
N TYR A 98 -2.06 0.71 23.20
CA TYR A 98 -2.31 -0.42 22.30
C TYR A 98 -2.61 -1.74 23.03
N SER A 99 -2.11 -1.95 24.26
CA SER A 99 -2.41 -3.18 25.02
C SER A 99 -3.85 -3.26 25.51
N LYS A 100 -4.61 -2.16 25.42
CA LYS A 100 -6.02 -2.07 25.74
C LYS A 100 -6.93 -2.11 24.51
N ILE A 101 -6.37 -2.19 23.31
CA ILE A 101 -7.16 -2.48 22.11
C ILE A 101 -7.61 -3.93 22.22
N SER A 102 -8.89 -4.17 21.97
CA SER A 102 -9.43 -5.53 21.93
C SER A 102 -10.10 -5.79 20.59
N LEU A 103 -10.05 -7.06 20.21
CA LEU A 103 -10.66 -7.58 18.99
C LEU A 103 -11.94 -8.29 19.38
N ASP A 104 -13.03 -7.97 18.70
CA ASP A 104 -14.31 -8.63 18.89
C ASP A 104 -14.83 -9.26 17.61
N ALA A 105 -14.83 -10.59 17.61
CA ALA A 105 -15.29 -11.43 16.50
C ALA A 105 -16.62 -12.15 16.82
N ARG A 106 -17.31 -11.78 17.91
CA ARG A 106 -18.52 -12.48 18.37
C ARG A 106 -19.69 -12.39 17.38
N GLU A 107 -19.77 -11.34 16.58
CA GLU A 107 -20.85 -11.10 15.62
C GLU A 107 -20.43 -11.30 14.16
N THR A 108 -19.22 -11.78 13.90
CA THR A 108 -18.67 -11.87 12.54
C THR A 108 -18.74 -13.31 12.03
N GLN A 109 -19.74 -13.61 11.21
CA GLN A 109 -19.84 -14.88 10.48
C GLN A 109 -18.87 -14.98 9.29
N ASN A 110 -18.26 -13.86 8.89
CA ASN A 110 -17.39 -13.72 7.73
C ASN A 110 -16.14 -13.00 8.19
N SER A 111 -14.95 -13.58 7.93
CA SER A 111 -13.54 -13.16 8.13
C SER A 111 -13.17 -11.70 8.54
N TYR A 112 -13.96 -11.05 9.36
CA TYR A 112 -13.82 -9.68 9.81
C TYR A 112 -13.77 -9.67 11.33
N THR A 113 -13.24 -8.62 11.91
CA THR A 113 -13.17 -8.46 13.37
C THR A 113 -13.39 -6.99 13.69
N SER A 114 -14.18 -6.71 14.72
CA SER A 114 -14.36 -5.34 15.21
C SER A 114 -13.19 -4.96 16.09
N ILE A 115 -12.63 -3.76 15.87
CA ILE A 115 -11.64 -3.17 16.77
C ILE A 115 -12.39 -2.37 17.84
N ILE A 116 -12.20 -2.73 19.10
CA ILE A 116 -12.67 -1.95 20.25
C ILE A 116 -11.51 -1.09 20.74
N MET A 117 -11.68 0.22 20.62
CA MET A 117 -10.69 1.20 21.03
C MET A 117 -10.74 1.41 22.55
N PRO A 118 -9.61 1.72 23.19
CA PRO A 118 -9.57 1.98 24.62
C PRO A 118 -10.25 3.32 24.95
N GLU A 119 -10.73 3.49 26.18
CA GLU A 119 -11.53 4.66 26.59
C GLU A 119 -10.81 6.00 26.34
N GLU A 120 -9.49 6.04 26.48
CA GLU A 120 -8.67 7.22 26.18
C GLU A 120 -8.83 7.72 24.75
N PHE A 121 -9.20 6.86 23.80
CA PHE A 121 -9.41 7.26 22.41
C PHE A 121 -10.46 8.36 22.28
N ARG A 122 -11.55 8.30 23.07
CA ARG A 122 -12.57 9.36 23.07
C ARG A 122 -12.06 10.67 23.65
N ARG A 123 -11.10 10.62 24.59
CA ARG A 123 -10.51 11.81 25.19
C ARG A 123 -9.70 12.60 24.17
N LEU A 124 -9.14 11.95 23.15
CA LEU A 124 -8.42 12.62 22.06
C LEU A 124 -9.28 13.70 21.37
N SER A 125 -10.59 13.54 21.31
CA SER A 125 -11.48 14.55 20.71
C SER A 125 -11.73 15.77 21.61
N ASN A 126 -11.44 15.66 22.91
CA ASN A 126 -11.84 16.61 23.95
C ASN A 126 -10.66 17.34 24.62
N THR A 127 -9.45 16.78 24.60
CA THR A 127 -8.26 17.45 25.15
C THR A 127 -7.80 18.61 24.25
N PRO A 128 -7.54 19.82 24.76
CA PRO A 128 -7.13 20.97 23.96
C PRO A 128 -5.92 20.70 23.04
N GLU A 129 -4.93 19.96 23.54
CA GLU A 129 -3.67 19.65 22.85
C GLU A 129 -3.88 18.80 21.59
N THR A 130 -4.85 17.89 21.61
CA THR A 130 -5.18 17.00 20.48
C THR A 130 -6.29 17.60 19.62
N ALA A 131 -7.18 18.40 20.20
CA ALA A 131 -8.23 19.11 19.47
C ALA A 131 -7.65 20.09 18.45
N THR A 132 -6.59 20.81 18.81
CA THR A 132 -5.83 21.69 17.89
C THR A 132 -5.13 20.92 16.76
N LYS A 133 -4.80 19.64 17.01
CA LYS A 133 -4.27 18.69 16.02
C LYS A 133 -5.34 17.99 15.18
N GLY A 134 -6.61 18.41 15.26
CA GLY A 134 -7.68 17.87 14.41
C GLY A 134 -8.40 16.62 14.95
N PHE A 135 -8.06 16.12 16.14
CA PHE A 135 -8.67 14.91 16.71
C PHE A 135 -10.17 15.06 17.04
N LYS A 136 -10.76 16.25 16.92
CA LYS A 136 -12.22 16.42 17.01
C LYS A 136 -12.97 15.49 16.05
N LYS A 137 -12.40 15.19 14.87
CA LYS A 137 -13.00 14.30 13.86
C LYS A 137 -13.12 12.84 14.35
N THR A 138 -12.26 12.39 15.28
CA THR A 138 -12.27 10.99 15.75
C THR A 138 -13.48 10.64 16.61
N LYS A 139 -14.23 11.64 17.10
CA LYS A 139 -15.48 11.45 17.85
C LYS A 139 -16.48 10.55 17.11
N PHE A 140 -16.48 10.60 15.79
CA PHE A 140 -17.40 9.84 14.94
C PHE A 140 -16.85 8.48 14.51
N TRP A 141 -15.61 8.15 14.86
CA TRP A 141 -15.00 6.88 14.45
C TRP A 141 -15.39 5.72 15.35
N CYS A 142 -15.99 5.98 16.51
CA CYS A 142 -16.47 4.92 17.39
C CYS A 142 -17.95 5.08 17.74
N ASP A 143 -18.63 3.95 17.89
CA ASP A 143 -19.96 3.90 18.48
C ASP A 143 -19.92 4.09 20.01
N ARG A 144 -21.09 3.95 20.67
CA ARG A 144 -21.22 4.04 22.14
C ARG A 144 -20.48 2.94 22.90
N SER A 145 -20.16 1.83 22.24
CA SER A 145 -19.42 0.68 22.78
C SER A 145 -17.92 0.71 22.44
N TYR A 146 -17.42 1.84 21.92
CA TYR A 146 -16.02 2.03 21.50
C TYR A 146 -15.59 1.17 20.30
N ARG A 147 -16.55 0.59 19.57
CA ARG A 147 -16.26 -0.16 18.34
C ARG A 147 -15.94 0.82 17.22
N MET A 148 -14.83 0.59 16.54
CA MET A 148 -14.39 1.41 15.41
C MET A 148 -15.28 1.18 14.19
N SER A 149 -15.79 2.28 13.62
CA SER A 149 -16.50 2.30 12.36
C SER A 149 -15.51 2.40 11.21
N VAL A 150 -15.31 1.27 10.52
CA VAL A 150 -14.50 1.20 9.30
C VAL A 150 -15.02 2.19 8.25
N THR A 151 -16.34 2.32 8.10
CA THR A 151 -16.96 3.26 7.15
C THR A 151 -16.58 4.71 7.44
N ASN A 152 -16.66 5.16 8.69
CA ASN A 152 -16.35 6.55 9.04
C ASN A 152 -14.86 6.84 8.91
N PHE A 153 -14.01 5.88 9.30
CA PHE A 153 -12.56 6.02 9.12
C PHE A 153 -12.17 6.06 7.64
N ARG A 154 -12.69 5.15 6.81
CA ARG A 154 -12.44 5.11 5.35
C ARG A 154 -12.93 6.38 4.67
N SER A 155 -14.12 6.87 5.06
CA SER A 155 -14.68 8.11 4.50
C SER A 155 -13.79 9.32 4.82
N TRP A 156 -13.25 9.39 6.05
CA TRP A 156 -12.28 10.41 6.40
C TRP A 156 -10.99 10.27 5.58
N MET A 157 -10.40 9.08 5.51
CA MET A 157 -9.18 8.86 4.72
C MET A 157 -9.36 9.21 3.24
N GLN A 158 -10.50 8.84 2.65
CA GLN A 158 -10.84 9.21 1.28
C GLN A 158 -10.87 10.74 1.13
N SER A 159 -11.51 11.47 2.06
CA SER A 159 -11.53 12.93 2.01
C SER A 159 -10.15 13.58 2.08
N VAL A 160 -9.18 12.97 2.77
CA VAL A 160 -7.80 13.46 2.82
C VAL A 160 -7.13 13.26 1.47
N VAL A 161 -7.34 12.11 0.84
CA VAL A 161 -6.82 11.80 -0.51
C VAL A 161 -7.43 12.74 -1.54
N ASP A 162 -8.76 12.89 -1.54
CA ASP A 162 -9.47 13.77 -2.48
C ASP A 162 -8.99 15.22 -2.32
N ALA A 163 -8.86 15.70 -1.07
CA ALA A 163 -8.33 17.02 -0.80
C ALA A 163 -6.91 17.19 -1.36
N ALA A 164 -6.04 16.18 -1.22
CA ALA A 164 -4.70 16.23 -1.76
C ALA A 164 -4.68 16.24 -3.30
N LEU A 165 -5.45 15.36 -3.94
CA LEU A 165 -5.54 15.28 -5.40
C LEU A 165 -6.09 16.58 -6.02
N ASN A 166 -7.04 17.22 -5.35
CA ASN A 166 -7.59 18.51 -5.78
C ASN A 166 -6.59 19.68 -5.74
N THR A 167 -5.43 19.52 -5.10
CA THR A 167 -4.35 20.53 -5.12
C THR A 167 -3.37 20.36 -6.27
N LEU A 168 -3.40 19.22 -6.96
CA LEU A 168 -2.47 18.95 -8.06
C LEU A 168 -2.83 19.82 -9.27
N PRO A 169 -1.83 20.33 -10.02
CA PRO A 169 -2.08 21.10 -11.22
C PRO A 169 -2.84 20.25 -12.25
N LEU A 170 -3.92 20.81 -12.79
CA LEU A 170 -4.65 20.22 -13.90
C LEU A 170 -3.91 20.57 -15.20
N GLU A 171 -3.45 19.57 -15.93
CA GLU A 171 -2.98 19.75 -17.30
C GLU A 171 -4.16 19.49 -18.25
N ASN A 172 -4.50 20.46 -19.10
CA ASN A 172 -5.64 20.38 -20.04
C ASN A 172 -7.02 20.04 -19.41
N GLY A 173 -7.25 20.46 -18.16
CA GLY A 173 -8.56 20.29 -17.49
C GLY A 173 -8.88 18.85 -17.07
N LYS A 174 -7.91 17.93 -17.12
CA LYS A 174 -8.04 16.57 -16.60
C LYS A 174 -6.87 16.29 -15.64
N LEU A 175 -7.14 15.60 -14.53
CA LEU A 175 -6.07 14.88 -13.84
C LEU A 175 -5.63 13.76 -14.80
N GLU A 176 -4.45 13.88 -15.40
CA GLU A 176 -3.87 12.78 -16.18
C GLU A 176 -3.34 11.72 -15.21
N SER A 177 -4.27 10.94 -14.68
CA SER A 177 -4.04 9.56 -14.31
C SER A 177 -5.41 8.95 -14.10
N ASP A 178 -5.72 7.96 -14.92
CA ASP A 178 -6.65 6.90 -14.58
C ASP A 178 -6.12 6.19 -13.33
N ILE A 179 -6.20 6.85 -12.17
CA ILE A 179 -6.06 6.22 -10.85
C ILE A 179 -7.38 5.47 -10.62
N HIS A 180 -7.65 4.52 -11.51
CA HIS A 180 -8.70 3.55 -11.31
C HIS A 180 -8.22 2.66 -10.17
N TYR A 181 -8.82 2.90 -9.00
CA TYR A 181 -8.61 2.14 -7.78
C TYR A 181 -7.18 2.28 -7.22
N VAL A 182 -6.90 3.37 -6.49
CA VAL A 182 -6.11 3.15 -5.28
C VAL A 182 -7.01 2.28 -4.40
N GLN A 183 -6.70 0.99 -4.29
CA GLN A 183 -7.29 0.14 -3.27
C GLN A 183 -6.77 0.65 -1.91
N LEU A 184 -7.36 1.75 -1.47
CA LEU A 184 -6.98 2.45 -0.26
C LEU A 184 -7.37 1.58 0.93
N ILE A 185 -6.31 1.14 1.61
CA ILE A 185 -6.29 0.71 3.01
C ILE A 185 -6.97 -0.66 3.21
N GLU A 186 -6.18 -1.73 3.17
CA GLU A 186 -6.41 -2.82 4.11
C GLU A 186 -6.00 -2.31 5.50
N ILE A 187 -6.99 -2.10 6.36
CA ILE A 187 -6.74 -2.00 7.80
C ILE A 187 -6.62 -3.45 8.25
N VAL A 188 -5.40 -3.94 8.38
CA VAL A 188 -5.14 -5.18 9.11
C VAL A 188 -5.03 -4.86 10.59
#